data_AF-A0A6D2IVG4-F1
#
_entry.id   AF-A0A6D2IVG4-F1
#
_cell.length_a   1.000
_cell.length_b   1.000
_cell.length_c   1.000
_cell.angle_alpha   90.00
_cell.angle_beta   90.00
_cell.angle_gamma   90.00
#
_symmetry.space_group_name_H-M   'P 1'
#
loop_
_entity.id
_entity.type
_entity.pdbx_description
1 polymer ?
#
loop_
_entity_poly.entity_id
_entity_poly.type
_entity_poly.pdbx_seq_one_letter_code
_entity_poly.pdbx_strand_id
1 'polypeptide(L)'
;MSFFSCEIGQLLSDVCSCFGSEVKYICNLKKNLAALDKAMEVLRARRDDVLTEVQRKESEGLKRLSEVQVWLTSVEDIQNQVYELLLPRTAEVERLWSLYKTLAKEP
;
A
#
# COMPACT_ATOMS: atom_id res chain seq x y z
N MET A 1 -8.92 -28.45 41.38
CA MET A 1 -8.97 -27.11 40.77
C MET A 1 -7.81 -26.81 39.80
N SER A 2 -6.88 -27.74 39.53
CA SER A 2 -5.74 -27.52 38.63
C SER A 2 -6.04 -27.69 37.13
N PHE A 3 -7.14 -28.36 36.77
CA PHE A 3 -7.48 -28.67 35.38
C PHE A 3 -7.91 -27.41 34.59
N PHE A 4 -8.78 -26.58 35.17
CA PHE A 4 -9.31 -25.38 34.53
C PHE A 4 -8.28 -24.26 34.30
N SER A 5 -7.21 -24.19 35.10
CA SER A 5 -6.19 -23.14 34.96
C SER A 5 -5.29 -23.35 33.72
N CYS A 6 -5.12 -24.59 33.28
CA CYS A 6 -4.26 -24.92 32.15
C CYS A 6 -4.95 -24.66 30.81
N GLU A 7 -6.24 -25.01 30.72
CA GLU A 7 -7.08 -24.80 29.54
C GLU A 7 -7.31 -23.31 29.25
N ILE A 8 -7.51 -22.49 30.29
CA ILE A 8 -7.61 -21.02 30.15
C ILE A 8 -6.25 -20.43 29.70
N GLY A 9 -5.13 -20.94 30.22
CA GLY A 9 -3.79 -20.49 29.82
C GLY A 9 -3.47 -20.80 28.35
N GLN A 10 -3.87 -21.97 27.87
CA GLN A 10 -3.75 -22.34 26.45
C GLN A 10 -4.64 -21.47 25.56
N LEU A 11 -5.90 -21.27 25.93
CA LEU A 11 -6.80 -20.35 25.22
C LEU A 11 -6.25 -18.92 25.16
N LEU A 12 -5.73 -18.39 26.26
CA LEU A 12 -5.11 -17.05 26.30
C LEU A 12 -3.87 -16.98 25.41
N SER A 13 -3.01 -18.00 25.42
CA SER A 13 -1.85 -18.08 24.54
C SER A 13 -2.25 -18.08 23.07
N ASP A 14 -3.23 -18.91 22.70
CA ASP A 14 -3.70 -19.03 21.33
C ASP A 14 -4.35 -17.73 20.85
N VAL A 15 -5.18 -17.11 21.68
CA VAL A 15 -5.80 -15.82 21.42
C VAL A 15 -4.75 -14.71 21.27
N CYS A 16 -3.78 -14.62 22.20
CA CYS A 16 -2.69 -13.64 22.11
C CYS A 16 -1.83 -13.84 20.84
N SER A 17 -1.57 -15.09 20.45
CA SER A 17 -0.81 -15.39 19.24
C SER A 17 -1.58 -15.01 17.97
N CYS A 18 -2.90 -15.27 17.95
CA CYS A 18 -3.80 -14.91 16.86
C CYS A 18 -3.82 -13.38 16.66
N PHE A 19 -4.11 -12.62 17.72
CA PHE A 19 -4.10 -11.16 17.68
C PHE A 19 -2.73 -10.57 17.35
N GLY A 20 -1.64 -11.17 17.85
CA GLY A 20 -0.28 -10.75 17.51
C GLY A 20 0.03 -10.87 16.01
N SER A 21 -0.46 -11.94 15.37
CA SER A 21 -0.28 -12.17 13.94
C SER A 21 -1.06 -11.16 13.08
N GLU A 22 -2.29 -10.83 13.46
CA GLU A 22 -3.13 -9.85 12.78
C GLU A 22 -2.55 -8.43 12.87
N VAL A 23 -2.07 -8.02 14.05
CA VAL A 23 -1.42 -6.72 14.25
C VAL A 23 -0.16 -6.60 13.38
N LYS A 24 0.66 -7.65 13.34
CA LYS A 24 1.85 -7.68 12.48
C LYS A 24 1.47 -7.56 11.01
N TYR A 25 0.40 -8.22 10.59
CA TYR A 25 -0.11 -8.12 9.22
C TYR A 25 -0.57 -6.69 8.88
N ILE A 26 -1.39 -6.05 9.71
CA ILE A 26 -1.87 -4.68 9.52
C ILE A 26 -0.69 -3.69 9.46
N CYS A 27 0.28 -3.81 10.38
CA CYS A 27 1.48 -2.97 10.41
C CYS A 27 2.33 -3.12 9.14
N ASN A 28 2.51 -4.35 8.66
CA ASN A 28 3.23 -4.60 7.40
C ASN A 28 2.48 -4.04 6.20
N LEU A 29 1.15 -4.16 6.19
CA LEU A 29 0.33 -3.61 5.12
C LEU A 29 0.43 -2.07 5.08
N LYS A 30 0.38 -1.39 6.25
CA LYS A 30 0.64 0.07 6.33
C LYS A 30 2.00 0.46 5.74
N LYS A 31 3.06 -0.26 6.10
CA LYS A 31 4.41 -0.01 5.58
C LYS A 31 4.48 -0.21 4.07
N ASN A 32 3.88 -1.27 3.55
CA ASN A 32 3.85 -1.55 2.12
C ASN A 32 3.10 -0.48 1.34
N LEU A 33 1.98 0.02 1.87
CA LEU A 33 1.23 1.11 1.24
C LEU A 33 2.04 2.41 1.20
N ALA A 34 2.69 2.78 2.31
CA ALA A 34 3.55 3.96 2.34
C ALA A 34 4.75 3.84 1.39
N ALA A 35 5.34 2.65 1.27
CA ALA A 35 6.42 2.40 0.32
C ALA A 35 5.95 2.48 -1.13
N LEU A 36 4.76 1.92 -1.43
CA LEU A 36 4.14 1.97 -2.75
C LEU A 36 3.81 3.41 -3.16
N ASP A 37 3.18 4.18 -2.28
CA ASP A 37 2.84 5.59 -2.49
C ASP A 37 4.10 6.42 -2.83
N LYS A 38 5.17 6.27 -2.03
CA LYS A 38 6.45 6.92 -2.30
C LYS A 38 7.07 6.51 -3.64
N ALA A 39 6.97 5.23 -4.01
CA ALA A 39 7.47 4.75 -5.30
C ALA A 39 6.68 5.37 -6.47
N MET A 40 5.37 5.55 -6.30
CA MET A 40 4.50 6.18 -7.31
C MET A 40 4.81 7.66 -7.51
N GLU A 41 5.10 8.40 -6.44
CA GLU A 41 5.54 9.79 -6.55
C GLU A 41 6.83 9.92 -7.39
N VAL A 42 7.80 9.03 -7.18
CA VAL A 42 9.04 8.99 -7.98
C VAL A 42 8.75 8.63 -9.44
N LEU A 43 7.88 7.64 -9.68
CA LEU A 43 7.52 7.23 -11.03
C LEU A 43 6.79 8.35 -11.78
N ARG A 44 5.94 9.11 -11.09
CA ARG A 44 5.25 10.29 -11.63
C ARG A 44 6.21 11.40 -12.03
N ALA A 45 7.12 11.78 -11.15
CA ALA A 45 8.14 12.77 -11.48
C ALA A 45 8.95 12.35 -12.73
N ARG A 46 9.34 11.07 -12.82
CA ARG A 46 10.07 10.56 -14.00
C ARG A 46 9.23 10.58 -15.28
N ARG A 47 7.94 10.24 -15.20
CA ARG A 47 7.03 10.32 -16.35
C ARG A 47 6.92 11.76 -16.84
N ASP A 48 6.77 12.70 -15.92
CA ASP A 48 6.62 14.13 -16.22
C ASP A 48 7.89 14.72 -16.84
N ASP A 49 9.07 14.33 -16.34
CA ASP A 49 10.37 14.70 -16.92
C ASP A 49 10.51 14.18 -18.37
N VAL A 50 10.20 12.89 -18.58
CA VAL A 50 10.25 12.28 -19.92
C VAL A 50 9.26 12.95 -20.87
N LEU A 51 8.03 13.20 -20.42
CA LEU A 51 7.01 13.85 -21.24
C LEU A 51 7.44 15.26 -21.64
N THR A 52 8.00 16.02 -20.71
CA THR A 52 8.52 17.38 -20.95
C THR A 52 9.63 17.37 -22.00
N GLU A 53 10.59 16.45 -21.88
CA GLU A 53 11.71 16.34 -22.83
C GLU A 53 11.23 15.89 -24.22
N VAL A 54 10.25 14.99 -24.27
CA VAL A 54 9.63 14.55 -25.52
C VAL A 54 8.93 15.73 -26.20
N GLN A 55 8.12 16.50 -25.46
CA GLN A 55 7.44 17.68 -25.99
C GLN A 55 8.42 18.74 -26.50
N ARG A 56 9.54 18.95 -25.80
CA ARG A 56 10.62 19.84 -26.25
C ARG A 56 11.18 19.38 -27.60
N LYS A 57 11.54 18.12 -27.73
CA LYS A 57 12.05 17.56 -29.00
C LYS A 57 11.02 17.59 -30.13
N GLU A 58 9.75 17.37 -29.82
CA GLU A 58 8.65 17.48 -30.78
C GLU A 58 8.48 18.91 -31.28
N SER A 59 8.66 19.91 -30.40
CA SER A 59 8.66 21.33 -30.81
C SER A 59 9.83 21.71 -31.74
N GLU A 60 10.92 20.94 -31.69
CA GLU A 60 12.08 21.06 -32.59
C GLU A 60 11.89 20.28 -33.91
N GLY A 61 10.72 19.67 -34.12
CA GLY A 61 10.37 18.94 -35.34
C GLY A 61 10.75 17.46 -35.35
N LEU A 62 11.29 16.93 -34.24
CA LEU A 62 11.56 15.50 -34.10
C LEU A 62 10.26 14.74 -33.82
N LYS A 63 10.20 13.48 -34.28
CA LYS A 63 9.07 12.60 -33.96
C LYS A 63 9.38 11.78 -32.72
N ARG A 64 8.41 11.67 -31.82
CA ARG A 64 8.45 10.72 -30.70
C ARG A 64 8.52 9.29 -31.22
N LEU A 65 9.37 8.48 -30.58
CA LEU A 65 9.47 7.06 -30.87
C LEU A 65 8.22 6.32 -30.35
N SER A 66 7.76 5.32 -31.09
CA SER A 66 6.61 4.50 -30.70
C SER A 66 6.82 3.84 -29.32
N GLU A 67 8.03 3.36 -29.03
CA GLU A 67 8.38 2.78 -27.73
C GLU A 67 8.22 3.77 -26.58
N VAL A 68 8.58 5.04 -26.79
CA VAL A 68 8.41 6.10 -25.79
C VAL A 68 6.94 6.38 -25.54
N GLN A 69 6.10 6.36 -26.59
CA GLN A 69 4.65 6.48 -26.45
C GLN A 69 4.07 5.32 -25.63
N VAL A 70 4.46 4.08 -25.94
CA VAL A 70 4.01 2.89 -25.21
C VAL A 70 4.42 2.98 -23.73
N TRP A 71 5.65 3.41 -23.45
CA TRP A 71 6.13 3.59 -22.09
C TRP A 71 5.34 4.65 -21.32
N LEU A 72 5.10 5.83 -21.92
CA LEU A 72 4.33 6.91 -21.30
C LEU A 72 2.90 6.48 -20.94
N THR A 73 2.24 5.76 -21.85
CA THR A 73 0.89 5.22 -21.62
C THR A 73 0.91 4.11 -20.57
N SER A 74 1.90 3.20 -20.61
CA SER A 74 2.00 2.13 -19.61
C SER A 74 2.21 2.66 -18.20
N VAL A 75 3.03 3.71 -18.04
CA VAL A 75 3.24 4.33 -16.73
C VAL A 75 1.98 5.04 -16.23
N GLU A 76 1.24 5.70 -17.12
CA GLU A 76 -0.06 6.30 -16.79
C GLU A 76 -1.07 5.25 -16.31
N ASP A 77 -1.15 4.12 -17.01
CA ASP A 77 -2.04 3.02 -16.62
C ASP A 77 -1.67 2.45 -15.25
N ILE A 78 -0.36 2.28 -14.98
CA ILE A 78 0.12 1.85 -13.66
C ILE A 78 -0.25 2.88 -12.58
N GLN A 79 -0.10 4.17 -12.86
CA GLN A 79 -0.47 5.24 -11.93
C GLN A 79 -1.95 5.19 -11.57
N ASN A 80 -2.82 5.06 -12.58
CA ASN A 80 -4.25 4.98 -12.37
C ASN A 80 -4.63 3.73 -11.58
N GLN A 81 -4.07 2.56 -11.92
CA GLN A 81 -4.33 1.32 -11.18
C GLN A 81 -3.89 1.40 -9.72
N VAL A 82 -2.73 2.00 -9.45
CA VAL A 82 -2.25 2.14 -8.07
C VAL A 82 -3.07 3.16 -7.29
N TYR A 83 -3.49 4.27 -7.91
CA TYR A 83 -4.37 5.25 -7.29
C TYR A 83 -5.71 4.62 -6.86
N GLU A 84 -6.36 3.87 -7.76
CA GLU A 84 -7.59 3.13 -7.48
C GLU A 84 -7.41 2.06 -6.39
N LEU A 85 -6.21 1.48 -6.27
CA LEU A 85 -5.88 0.51 -5.23
C LEU A 85 -5.60 1.16 -3.87
N LEU A 86 -4.87 2.28 -3.84
CA LEU A 86 -4.38 2.92 -2.62
C LEU A 86 -5.51 3.56 -1.81
N LEU A 87 -6.44 4.26 -2.47
CA LEU A 87 -7.55 4.94 -1.81
C LEU A 87 -8.39 4.04 -0.90
N PRO A 88 -9.05 2.98 -1.41
CA PRO A 88 -9.91 2.12 -0.59
C PRO A 88 -9.10 1.31 0.43
N ARG A 89 -7.88 0.89 0.07
CA ARG A 89 -7.04 0.06 0.93
C ARG A 89 -6.50 0.82 2.12
N THR A 90 -6.09 2.07 1.93
CA THR A 90 -5.62 2.93 3.03
C THR A 90 -6.75 3.18 4.02
N ALA A 91 -7.96 3.45 3.54
CA ALA A 91 -9.14 3.63 4.37
C ALA A 91 -9.47 2.37 5.20
N GLU A 92 -9.46 1.19 4.59
CA GLU A 92 -9.75 -0.06 5.30
C GLU A 92 -8.65 -0.39 6.33
N VAL A 93 -7.39 -0.16 6.00
CA VAL A 93 -6.29 -0.39 6.95
C VAL A 93 -6.37 0.54 8.16
N GLU A 94 -6.77 1.80 7.98
CA GLU A 94 -7.02 2.70 9.11
C GLU A 94 -8.26 2.33 9.93
N ARG A 95 -9.31 1.81 9.27
CA ARG A 95 -10.50 1.27 9.93
C ARG A 95 -10.15 0.08 10.82
N LEU A 96 -9.44 -0.91 10.29
CA LEU A 96 -9.01 -2.11 11.03
C LEU A 96 -8.09 -1.74 12.19
N TRP A 97 -7.16 -0.81 11.98
CA TRP A 97 -6.28 -0.31 13.03
C TRP A 97 -7.05 0.39 14.15
N SER A 98 -8.11 1.12 13.81
CA SER A 98 -8.97 1.79 14.80
C SER A 98 -9.81 0.78 15.59
N LEU A 99 -10.37 -0.24 14.93
CA LEU A 99 -11.09 -1.33 15.59
C LEU A 99 -10.21 -2.09 16.58
N TYR A 100 -8.99 -2.43 16.16
CA TYR A 100 -8.00 -3.08 17.04
C TYR A 100 -7.73 -2.25 18.30
N LYS A 101 -7.52 -0.93 18.17
CA LYS A 101 -7.30 -0.06 19.33
C LYS A 101 -8.48 -0.02 20.29
N THR A 102 -9.71 -0.14 19.78
CA THR A 102 -10.92 -0.17 20.62
C THR A 102 -11.03 -1.49 21.37
N LEU A 103 -10.80 -2.62 20.69
CA LEU A 103 -10.81 -3.95 21.32
C LEU A 103 -9.71 -4.11 22.37
N ALA A 104 -8.52 -3.54 22.13
CA ALA A 104 -7.41 -3.56 23.08
C ALA A 104 -7.62 -2.65 24.31
N LYS A 105 -8.73 -1.90 24.38
CA LYS A 105 -9.09 -1.01 25.50
C LYS A 105 -10.26 -1.51 26.33
N GLU A 106 -10.89 -2.64 26.00
CA GLU A 106 -11.90 -3.23 26.87
C GLU A 106 -11.24 -3.90 28.09
N PRO A 107 -11.74 -3.65 29.31
CA PRO A 107 -11.15 -4.14 30.56
C PRO A 107 -11.28 -5.66 30.77
#